data_AF-A0A421JXM9-F1
#
_entry.id   AF-A0A421JXM9-F1
#
_cell.length_a   1.000
_cell.length_b   1.000
_cell.length_c   1.000
_cell.angle_alpha   90.00
_cell.angle_beta   90.00
_cell.angle_gamma   90.00
#
_symmetry.space_group_name_H-M   'P 1'
#
loop_
_entity.id
_entity.type
_entity.pdbx_description
1 polymer ?
#
loop_
_entity_poly.entity_id
_entity_poly.type
_entity_poly.pdbx_seq_one_letter_code
_entity_poly.pdbx_strand_id
1 'polypeptide(L)' 'MAEVNCLYCGKKIADDLAECPHCGAVSHYQKRGFRSGARKNFIILFIGLIIFCGFFIFWLPR' A
#
# COMPACT_ATOMS: atom_id res chain seq x y z
N MET A 1 7.19 -10.54 -16.54
CA MET A 1 7.53 -9.18 -16.08
C MET A 1 6.53 -8.25 -16.75
N ALA A 2 5.75 -7.49 -15.98
CA ALA A 2 4.77 -6.57 -16.56
C ALA A 2 5.51 -5.32 -17.05
N GLU A 3 5.37 -5.00 -18.32
CA GLU A 3 5.91 -3.78 -18.91
C GLU A 3 4.81 -2.72 -18.95
N VAL A 4 5.12 -1.51 -18.51
CA VAL A 4 4.22 -0.36 -18.52
C VAL A 4 4.79 0.72 -19.43
N ASN A 5 3.93 1.48 -20.09
CA ASN A 5 4.38 2.58 -20.93
C ASN A 5 4.62 3.80 -20.03
N CYS A 6 5.81 4.40 -20.14
CA CYS A 6 6.10 5.66 -19.46
C CYS A 6 5.17 6.75 -20.00
N LEU A 7 4.47 7.45 -19.10
CA LEU A 7 3.52 8.52 -19.46
C LEU A 7 4.19 9.71 -20.18
N TYR A 8 5.49 9.91 -19.93
CA TYR A 8 6.24 11.06 -20.44
C TYR A 8 6.95 10.79 -21.76
N CYS A 9 7.55 9.60 -21.93
CA CYS A 9 8.33 9.29 -23.14
C CYS A 9 7.68 8.23 -24.04
N GLY A 10 6.55 7.63 -23.63
CA GLY A 10 5.83 6.61 -24.40
C GLY A 10 6.58 5.28 -24.58
N LYS A 11 7.78 5.15 -24.02
CA LYS A 11 8.58 3.92 -24.09
C LYS A 11 8.14 2.92 -23.04
N LYS A 12 8.25 1.64 -23.38
CA LYS A 12 8.02 0.53 -22.46
C LYS A 12 9.13 0.49 -21.41
N ILE A 13 8.73 0.49 -20.15
CA ILE A 13 9.60 0.35 -18.97
C ILE A 13 9.06 -0.77 -18.09
N ALA A 14 9.92 -1.37 -17.26
CA ALA A 14 9.44 -2.37 -16.31
C ALA A 14 8.66 -1.67 -15.17
N ASP A 15 7.56 -2.30 -14.74
CA ASP A 15 6.63 -1.81 -13.70
C ASP A 15 7.27 -1.68 -12.30
N ASP A 16 8.48 -2.24 -12.12
CA ASP A 16 9.25 -2.22 -10.88
C ASP A 16 10.31 -1.11 -10.80
N LEU A 17 10.54 -0.34 -11.87
CA LEU A 17 11.47 0.79 -11.83
C LEU A 17 10.83 2.00 -11.17
N ALA A 18 11.55 2.69 -10.28
CA ALA A 18 11.11 3.94 -9.67
C ALA A 18 11.18 5.14 -10.64
N GLU A 19 12.06 5.06 -11.64
CA GLU A 19 12.34 6.12 -12.60
C GLU A 19 12.49 5.53 -14.00
N CYS A 20 12.06 6.26 -15.01
CA CYS A 20 12.20 5.84 -16.39
C CYS A 20 13.66 5.98 -16.85
N PRO A 21 14.34 4.91 -17.32
CA PRO A 21 15.74 4.97 -17.76
C PRO A 21 15.93 5.75 -19.06
N HIS A 22 14.84 6.09 -19.76
CA HIS A 22 14.91 6.82 -21.02
C HIS A 22 14.74 8.33 -20.90
N CYS A 23 13.98 8.79 -19.91
CA CYS A 23 13.69 10.22 -19.75
C CYS A 23 14.00 10.76 -18.35
N GLY A 24 14.36 9.90 -17.40
CA GLY A 24 14.62 10.31 -16.01
C GLY A 24 13.38 10.73 -15.22
N ALA A 25 12.18 10.60 -15.79
CA ALA A 25 10.94 10.94 -15.09
C ALA A 25 10.58 9.86 -14.06
N VAL A 26 10.05 10.29 -12.91
CA VAL A 26 9.49 9.39 -11.88
C VAL A 26 8.39 8.51 -12.46
N SER A 27 8.49 7.20 -12.23
CA SER A 27 7.50 6.26 -12.71
C SER A 27 6.27 6.31 -11.80
N HIS A 28 5.10 6.49 -12.40
CA HIS A 28 3.81 6.49 -11.68
C HIS A 28 3.24 5.08 -11.52
N TYR A 29 3.95 4.05 -12.01
CA TYR A 29 3.47 2.68 -12.14
C TYR A 29 4.09 1.71 -11.11
N GLN A 30 4.59 2.20 -9.97
CA GLN A 30 5.10 1.31 -8.92
C GLN A 30 3.98 0.41 -8.35
N LYS A 31 3.90 -0.86 -8.78
CA LYS A 31 3.07 -1.87 -8.08
C LYS A 31 3.75 -2.45 -6.83
N ARG A 32 5.06 -2.28 -6.66
CA ARG A 32 5.78 -2.86 -5.51
C ARG A 32 6.06 -1.84 -4.41
N GLY A 33 5.08 -1.67 -3.52
CA GLY A 33 5.41 -1.64 -2.09
C GLY A 33 5.07 -0.39 -1.28
N PHE A 34 4.62 0.73 -1.85
CA PHE A 34 4.60 1.98 -1.06
C PHE A 34 3.40 2.21 -0.11
N ARG A 35 2.45 1.28 0.08
CA ARG A 35 1.32 1.51 1.03
C ARG A 35 0.85 0.30 1.84
N SER A 36 1.66 -0.73 2.02
CA SER A 36 1.32 -1.83 2.95
C SER A 36 1.70 -1.53 4.42
N GLY A 37 2.52 -0.50 4.69
CA GLY A 37 2.83 -0.05 6.06
C GLY A 37 1.66 0.70 6.73
N ALA A 38 1.08 1.68 6.05
CA ALA A 38 0.01 2.51 6.63
C ALA A 38 -1.31 1.75 6.86
N ARG A 39 -1.64 0.76 6.01
CA ARG A 39 -2.87 -0.04 6.17
C ARG A 39 -2.75 -1.07 7.29
N LYS A 40 -1.57 -1.65 7.50
CA LYS A 40 -1.34 -2.67 8.54
C LYS A 40 -1.47 -2.08 9.95
N ASN A 41 -0.89 -0.92 10.20
CA ASN A 41 -1.01 -0.26 11.51
C ASN A 41 -2.47 0.10 11.84
N PHE A 42 -3.22 0.57 10.83
CA PHE A 42 -4.64 0.88 11.00
C PHE A 42 -5.47 -0.37 11.35
N ILE A 43 -5.19 -1.51 10.70
CA ILE A 43 -5.88 -2.79 10.96
C ILE A 43 -5.57 -3.30 12.37
N ILE A 44 -4.32 -3.22 12.83
CA ILE A 44 -3.92 -3.66 14.17
C ILE A 44 -4.64 -2.84 15.26
N LEU A 45 -4.72 -1.51 15.10
CA LEU A 45 -5.46 -0.65 16.04
C LEU A 45 -6.95 -1.00 16.08
N PHE A 46 -7.55 -1.27 14.92
CA PHE A 46 -8.96 -1.64 14.84
C PHE A 46 -9.27 -2.97 15.54
N ILE A 47 -8.41 -3.98 15.34
CA ILE A 47 -8.52 -5.27 16.03
C ILE A 47 -8.39 -5.10 17.55
N GLY A 48 -7.42 -4.30 18.02
CA GLY A 48 -7.27 -3.99 19.44
C GLY A 48 -8.52 -3.34 20.05
N LEU A 49 -9.14 -2.40 19.33
CA LEU A 49 -10.37 -1.73 19.77
C LEU A 49 -11.56 -2.70 19.88
N ILE A 50 -11.72 -3.62 18.93
CA ILE A 50 -12.80 -4.63 18.96
C ILE A 50 -12.62 -5.58 20.16
N ILE A 51 -11.40 -6.08 20.40
CA ILE A 51 -11.11 -6.97 21.52
C ILE A 51 -11.39 -6.25 22.84
N PHE A 52 -10.95 -5.00 22.97
CA PHE A 52 -11.19 -4.20 24.16
C PHE A 52 -12.68 -3.98 24.42
N CYS A 53 -13.45 -3.66 23.37
CA CYS A 53 -14.88 -3.46 23.46
C CYS A 53 -15.63 -4.75 23.82
N GLY A 54 -15.25 -5.88 23.19
CA GLY A 54 -15.81 -7.19 23.51
C GLY A 54 -15.50 -7.64 24.94
N PHE A 55 -14.29 -7.37 25.43
CA PHE A 55 -13.91 -7.63 26.82
C PHE A 55 -14.76 -6.79 27.79
N PHE A 56 -14.98 -5.50 27.49
CA PHE A 56 -15.84 -4.64 28.29
C PHE A 56 -17.30 -5.11 28.29
N ILE A 57 -17.84 -5.58 27.16
CA ILE A 57 -19.20 -6.13 27.07
C ILE A 57 -19.32 -7.42 27.91
N PHE A 58 -18.29 -8.27 27.86
CA PHE A 58 -18.26 -9.48 28.67
C PHE A 58 -18.09 -9.18 30.16
N TRP A 59 -17.34 -8.12 30.49
CA TRP A 59 -17.10 -7.71 31.86
C TRP A 59 -18.23 -6.88 32.44
N LEU A 60 -19.08 -6.26 31.63
CA LEU A 60 -20.32 -5.63 32.07
C LEU A 60 -21.34 -6.75 32.34
N PRO A 61 -21.44 -7.24 33.59
CA PRO A 61 -22.34 -8.33 33.89
C PRO A 61 -23.76 -7.74 33.84
N ARG A 62 -24.60 -8.36 33.01
CA ARG A 62 -26.05 -8.26 33.04
C ARG A 62 -26.62 -8.02 34.44
#